data_AF-A0A961IWN6-F1
#
_entry.id   AF-A0A961IWN6-F1
#
_cell.length_a   1.000
_cell.length_b   1.000
_cell.length_c   1.000
_cell.angle_alpha   90.00
_cell.angle_beta   90.00
_cell.angle_gamma   90.00
#
_symmetry.space_group_name_H-M   'P 1'
#
loop_
_entity.id
_entity.type
_entity.pdbx_description
1 polymer ?
#
loop_
_entity_poly.entity_id
_entity_poly.type
_entity_poly.pdbx_seq_one_letter_code
_entity_poly.pdbx_strand_id
1 'polypeptide(L)' 'MSDRIFGAVGIALAIFYAWATLQIEESFLSDAVGPKTFPLVIAVILGLASLAILLRPDDEPEWPPLGRLAE' A
#
# COMPACT_ATOMS: atom_id res chain seq x y z
N MET A 1 7.33 -7.20 15.36
CA MET A 1 8.12 -6.25 14.50
C MET A 1 7.77 -6.27 13.02
N SER A 2 7.36 -7.41 12.44
CA SER A 2 7.05 -7.59 11.00
C SER A 2 6.12 -6.52 10.43
N ASP A 3 5.02 -6.22 11.13
CA ASP A 3 3.97 -5.32 10.67
C ASP A 3 4.46 -3.90 10.40
N ARG A 4 5.37 -3.40 11.24
CA ARG A 4 5.97 -2.07 11.04
C ARG A 4 6.81 -2.02 9.77
N ILE A 5 7.56 -3.08 9.47
CA ILE A 5 8.33 -3.18 8.23
C ILE A 5 7.37 -3.24 7.05
N PHE A 6 6.33 -4.06 7.13
CA PHE A 6 5.30 -4.16 6.09
C PHE A 6 4.61 -2.82 5.82
N GLY A 7 4.18 -2.11 6.88
CA GLY A 7 3.59 -0.78 6.77
C GLY A 7 4.54 0.26 6.18
N ALA A 8 5.81 0.26 6.57
CA ALA A 8 6.82 1.17 6.01
C ALA A 8 7.08 0.92 4.52
N VAL A 9 7.20 -0.35 4.12
CA VAL A 9 7.33 -0.75 2.70
C VAL A 9 6.07 -0.36 1.91
N GLY A 10 4.88 -0.58 2.48
CA GLY A 10 3.61 -0.19 1.87
C GLY A 10 3.49 1.32 1.64
N ILE A 11 3.93 2.14 2.60
CA ILE A 11 4.00 3.60 2.44
C ILE A 11 4.97 3.99 1.31
N ALA A 12 6.17 3.40 1.29
CA ALA A 12 7.14 3.66 0.22
C ALA A 12 6.58 3.29 -1.16
N LEU A 13 5.87 2.17 -1.25
CA LEU A 13 5.19 1.72 -2.46
C LEU A 13 4.08 2.68 -2.89
N ALA A 14 3.26 3.17 -1.95
CA ALA A 14 2.20 4.14 -2.23
C ALA A 14 2.77 5.46 -2.79
N ILE A 15 3.85 5.96 -2.20
CA ILE A 15 4.54 7.17 -2.67
C ILE A 15 5.11 6.95 -4.08
N PHE A 16 5.80 5.83 -4.30
CA PHE A 16 6.36 5.51 -5.61
C PHE A 16 5.27 5.35 -6.68
N TYR A 17 4.16 4.71 -6.34
CA TYR A 17 3.03 4.52 -7.24
C TYR A 17 2.34 5.85 -7.59
N ALA A 18 2.13 6.73 -6.60
CA ALA A 18 1.63 8.09 -6.85
C ALA A 18 2.61 8.88 -7.75
N TRP A 19 3.91 8.82 -7.45
CA TRP A 19 4.93 9.49 -8.26
C TRP A 19 4.93 9.00 -9.72
N ALA A 20 4.87 7.68 -9.94
CA ALA A 20 4.77 7.10 -11.27
C ALA A 20 3.48 7.52 -12.00
N THR A 21 2.35 7.58 -11.28
CA THR A 21 1.07 8.04 -11.83
C THR A 21 1.14 9.50 -12.31
N LEU A 22 1.84 10.36 -11.57
CA LEU A 22 1.98 11.77 -11.95
C LEU A 22 2.78 11.96 -13.25
N GLN A 23 3.62 11.00 -13.64
CA GLN A 23 4.36 11.02 -14.90
C GLN A 23 3.49 10.68 -16.13
N ILE A 24 2.25 10.23 -15.95
CA ILE A 24 1.36 9.92 -17.08
C ILE A 24 1.10 11.21 -17.87
N GLU A 25 1.27 11.17 -19.19
CA GLU A 25 0.93 12.31 -20.05
C GLU A 25 -0.59 12.37 -20.24
N GLU A 26 -1.17 13.57 -20.13
CA GLU A 26 -2.59 13.79 -20.35
C GLU A 26 -2.83 14.29 -21.77
N SER A 27 -3.81 13.70 -22.45
CA SER A 27 -4.25 14.16 -23.77
C SER A 27 -5.09 15.43 -23.63
N PHE A 28 -5.06 16.31 -24.63
CA PHE A 28 -5.92 17.51 -24.67
C PHE A 28 -7.44 17.16 -24.70
N LEU A 29 -7.79 15.93 -25.07
CA LEU A 29 -9.16 15.38 -25.04
C LEU A 29 -9.45 14.55 -23.78
N SER A 30 -8.74 14.78 -22.69
CA SER A 30 -8.98 14.04 -21.45
C SER A 30 -10.30 14.46 -20.81
N ASP A 31 -11.10 13.47 -20.38
CA ASP A 31 -12.31 13.69 -19.60
C ASP A 31 -12.02 14.55 -18.35
N ALA A 32 -13.05 15.19 -17.77
CA ALA A 32 -12.95 16.13 -16.65
C ALA A 32 -12.13 15.63 -15.44
N VAL A 33 -11.99 14.31 -15.29
CA VAL A 33 -11.33 13.65 -14.16
C VAL A 33 -9.95 13.08 -14.54
N GLY A 34 -9.64 12.96 -15.84
CA GLY A 34 -8.36 12.46 -16.35
C GLY A 34 -8.02 10.99 -15.99
N PRO A 35 -7.07 10.36 -16.69
CA PRO A 35 -6.69 8.97 -16.45
C PRO A 35 -5.93 8.77 -15.11
N LYS A 36 -5.42 9.84 -14.50
CA LYS A 36 -4.61 9.79 -13.27
C LYS A 36 -5.43 9.64 -11.99
N THR A 37 -6.70 10.04 -12.00
CA THR A 37 -7.47 10.13 -10.74
C THR A 37 -7.66 8.77 -10.09
N PHE A 38 -8.03 7.75 -10.87
CA PHE A 38 -8.24 6.42 -10.31
C PHE A 38 -6.97 5.84 -9.69
N PRO A 39 -5.81 5.81 -10.37
CA PRO A 39 -4.56 5.37 -9.74
C PRO A 39 -4.16 6.22 -8.53
N LEU A 40 -4.35 7.55 -8.54
CA LEU A 40 -4.07 8.38 -7.37
C LEU A 40 -4.94 8.02 -6.16
N VAL A 41 -6.23 7.72 -6.37
CA VAL A 41 -7.13 7.25 -5.30
C VAL A 41 -6.63 5.93 -4.71
N ILE A 42 -6.18 4.99 -5.54
CA ILE A 42 -5.57 3.74 -5.07
C ILE A 42 -4.31 4.01 -4.25
N ALA A 43 -3.46 4.93 -4.69
CA ALA A 43 -2.26 5.33 -3.95
C ALA A 43 -2.60 5.86 -2.55
N VAL A 44 -3.64 6.70 -2.44
CA VAL A 44 -4.11 7.25 -1.17
C VAL A 44 -4.63 6.15 -0.25
N ILE A 45 -5.51 5.27 -0.75
CA ILE A 45 -6.06 4.17 0.05
C ILE A 45 -4.94 3.24 0.55
N LEU A 46 -4.01 2.86 -0.34
CA LEU A 46 -2.85 2.05 0.02
C LEU A 46 -1.99 2.74 1.09
N GLY A 47 -1.72 4.03 0.93
CA GLY A 47 -0.94 4.81 1.89
C GLY A 47 -1.61 4.86 3.26
N LEU A 48 -2.92 5.10 3.31
CA LEU A 48 -3.69 5.13 4.56
C LEU A 48 -3.73 3.76 5.25
N ALA A 49 -3.97 2.69 4.49
CA ALA A 49 -3.94 1.32 5.03
C ALA A 49 -2.56 0.96 5.58
N SER A 50 -1.50 1.29 4.84
CA SER A 50 -0.12 1.04 5.25
C SER A 50 0.28 1.86 6.48
N LEU A 51 -0.21 3.10 6.58
CA LEU A 51 -0.04 3.95 7.75
C LEU A 51 -0.77 3.38 8.97
N ALA A 52 -1.97 2.84 8.79
CA ALA A 52 -2.70 2.19 9.88
C ALA A 52 -1.92 0.99 10.43
N ILE A 53 -1.38 0.12 9.57
CA ILE A 53 -0.55 -1.03 9.96
C ILE A 53 0.74 -0.57 10.66
N LEU A 54 1.38 0.49 10.16
CA LEU A 54 2.61 1.01 10.74
C LEU A 54 2.40 1.56 12.16
N LEU A 55 1.32 2.31 12.36
CA LEU A 55 1.00 2.97 13.63
C LEU A 55 0.37 2.02 14.65
N ARG A 56 -0.33 0.98 14.19
CA ARG A 56 -1.01 0.00 15.02
C ARG A 56 -0.68 -1.43 14.56
N PRO A 57 0.54 -1.92 14.87
CA PRO A 57 0.90 -3.31 14.61
C PRO A 57 0.05 -4.25 15.47
N ASP A 58 -0.25 -5.43 14.95
CA ASP A 58 -0.98 -6.47 15.68
C ASP A 58 -0.04 -7.19 16.67
N ASP A 59 -0.65 -7.93 17.60
CA ASP A 59 0.10 -8.78 18.53
C ASP A 59 0.83 -9.90 17.77
N GLU A 60 1.98 -10.31 18.29
CA GLU A 60 2.76 -11.34 17.63
C GLU A 60 1.99 -12.68 17.61
N PRO A 61 1.78 -13.27 16.41
CA PRO A 61 1.02 -14.50 16.30
C PRO A 61 1.72 -15.66 17.01
N GLU A 62 0.97 -16.39 17.83
CA GLU A 62 1.42 -17.64 18.44
C GLU A 62 1.40 -18.76 17.40
N TRP A 63 2.51 -18.94 16.70
CA TRP A 63 2.66 -20.02 15.74
C TRP A 63 2.80 -21.37 16.46
N PRO A 64 2.13 -22.43 15.99
CA PRO A 64 2.40 -23.77 16.48
C PRO A 64 3.85 -24.16 16.17
N PRO A 65 4.50 -24.97 17.03
CA PRO A 65 5.85 -25.47 16.76
C PRO A 65 5.85 -26.21 15.42
N LEU A 66 6.92 -26.06 14.64
CA LEU A 66 7.03 -26.55 13.24
C LEU A 66 6.57 -28.00 13.04
N GLY A 67 6.72 -28.87 14.05
CA GLY A 67 6.28 -30.27 13.99
C GLY A 67 4.76 -30.49 13.94
N ARG A 68 3.95 -29.49 14.26
CA ARG A 68 2.47 -29.55 14.20
C ARG A 68 1.87 -28.93 12.93
N LEU A 69 2.69 -28.47 11.98
CA LEU A 69 2.21 -27.88 10.73
C LEU A 69 1.73 -28.91 9.69
N ALA A 70 2.03 -30.20 9.90
CA ALA A 70 1.81 -31.27 8.93
C ALA A 70 0.92 -32.42 9.46
N GLU A 71 0.30 -32.25 10.63
CA GLU A 71 -0.67 -33.17 11.22
C GLU A 71 -2.10 -32.61 11.01
#